data_AF-S3NK90-F1
#
_entry.id   AF-S3NK90-F1
#
_cell.length_a   1.000
_cell.length_b   1.000
_cell.length_c   1.000
_cell.angle_alpha   90.00
_cell.angle_beta   90.00
_cell.angle_gamma   90.00
#
_symmetry.space_group_name_H-M   'P 1'
#
loop_
_entity.id
_entity.type
_entity.pdbx_description
1 polymer ?
#
loop_
_entity_poly.entity_id
_entity_poly.type
_entity_poly.pdbx_seq_one_letter_code
_entity_poly.pdbx_strand_id
1 'polypeptide(L)'
;MLRKEKYAAHQIKLAEEKQKTKKQKRVFVFGLLLLFVPPLLLFPAIPSTTWEYNLYQVIEQHLYISVGAKGPLPFFTMLSSLYTGIYVLIMSSYWAIQFIRSHGLGRRFQQQYYEIVFDHRSKHADKFPILDQPIFKKTCVSLLFIFCFMIGLFHFINDDISFASSSRRGQIFVLMYNTKLGVIVAEFLFSLIYVIPVFYFLFLFIYLINILRGLGAGQNTPLVVKQRRKKQQRNLDPQ
;
A
#
# COMPACT_ATOMS: atom_id res chain seq x y z
N MET A 1 30.93 -19.31 32.34
CA MET A 1 30.50 -17.90 32.20
C MET A 1 29.86 -17.59 30.84
N LEU A 2 30.45 -18.01 29.71
CA LEU A 2 29.98 -17.74 28.34
C LEU A 2 28.48 -18.02 28.04
N ARG A 3 27.85 -19.00 28.72
CA ARG A 3 26.44 -19.37 28.51
C ARG A 3 25.46 -18.37 29.14
N LYS A 4 25.84 -17.74 30.27
CA LYS A 4 25.03 -16.73 30.96
C LYS A 4 25.01 -15.41 30.20
N GLU A 5 26.15 -15.02 29.62
CA GLU A 5 26.27 -13.81 28.78
C GLU A 5 25.47 -13.94 27.48
N LYS A 6 25.54 -15.09 26.80
CA LYS A 6 24.71 -15.36 25.61
C LYS A 6 23.21 -15.33 25.94
N TYR A 7 22.82 -15.86 27.10
CA TYR A 7 21.42 -15.82 27.54
C TYR A 7 20.96 -14.40 27.87
N ALA A 8 21.78 -13.60 28.56
CA ALA A 8 21.48 -12.20 28.84
C ALA A 8 21.37 -11.36 27.54
N ALA A 9 22.30 -11.53 26.60
CA ALA A 9 22.25 -10.87 25.29
C ALA A 9 21.01 -11.26 24.46
N HIS A 10 20.60 -12.53 24.53
CA HIS A 10 19.36 -12.99 23.90
C HIS A 10 18.13 -12.34 24.56
N GLN A 11 18.06 -12.26 25.89
CA GLN A 11 16.96 -11.62 26.60
C GLN A 11 16.86 -10.12 26.30
N ILE A 12 17.99 -9.41 26.18
CA ILE A 12 18.03 -8.00 25.80
C ILE A 12 17.48 -7.81 24.38
N LYS A 13 17.93 -8.60 23.40
CA LYS A 13 17.38 -8.55 22.03
C LYS A 13 15.87 -8.81 22.00
N LEU A 14 15.42 -9.80 22.77
CA LEU A 14 14.01 -10.16 22.83
C LEU A 14 13.16 -9.06 23.49
N ALA A 15 13.71 -8.34 24.47
CA ALA A 15 13.09 -7.16 25.07
C ALA A 15 13.03 -5.97 24.08
N GLU A 16 14.11 -5.72 23.34
CA GLU A 16 14.17 -4.68 22.30
C GLU A 16 13.15 -4.95 21.17
N GLU A 17 13.05 -6.19 20.70
CA GLU A 17 12.05 -6.60 19.71
C GLU A 17 10.63 -6.39 20.23
N LYS A 18 10.34 -6.86 21.45
CA LYS A 18 9.03 -6.63 22.10
C LYS A 18 8.70 -5.14 22.22
N GLN A 19 9.67 -4.29 22.56
CA GLN A 19 9.48 -2.85 22.68
C GLN A 19 9.21 -2.20 21.32
N LYS A 20 9.94 -2.60 20.27
CA LYS A 20 9.71 -2.17 18.88
C LYS A 20 8.31 -2.57 18.41
N THR A 21 7.90 -3.82 18.63
CA THR A 21 6.56 -4.30 18.27
C THR A 21 5.47 -3.56 19.05
N LYS A 22 5.66 -3.29 20.34
CA LYS A 22 4.71 -2.51 21.15
C LYS A 22 4.56 -1.08 20.62
N LYS A 23 5.68 -0.44 20.22
CA LYS A 23 5.67 0.90 19.61
C LYS A 23 4.90 0.89 18.28
N GLN A 24 5.14 -0.10 17.42
CA GLN A 24 4.43 -0.25 16.15
C GLN A 24 2.92 -0.44 16.35
N LYS A 25 2.51 -1.32 17.28
CA LYS A 25 1.10 -1.51 17.62
C LYS A 25 0.44 -0.22 18.11
N ARG A 26 1.13 0.56 18.95
CA ARG A 26 0.61 1.85 19.43
C ARG A 26 0.43 2.86 18.30
N VAL A 27 1.40 2.95 17.37
CA VAL A 27 1.28 3.81 16.18
C VAL A 27 0.10 3.37 15.31
N PHE A 28 -0.08 2.07 15.11
CA PHE A 28 -1.21 1.53 14.34
C PHE A 28 -2.56 1.88 14.98
N VAL A 29 -2.70 1.66 16.30
CA VAL A 29 -3.93 2.02 17.03
C VAL A 29 -4.21 3.51 16.96
N PHE A 30 -3.18 4.35 17.15
CA PHE A 30 -3.33 5.79 17.03
C PHE A 30 -3.73 6.23 15.62
N GLY A 31 -3.17 5.60 14.58
CA GLY A 31 -3.57 5.82 13.19
C GLY A 31 -5.03 5.46 12.95
N LEU A 32 -5.51 4.33 13.47
CA LEU A 32 -6.93 3.96 13.38
C LEU A 32 -7.83 4.96 14.11
N LEU A 33 -7.45 5.39 15.32
CA LEU A 33 -8.21 6.41 16.04
C LEU A 33 -8.28 7.72 15.24
N LEU A 34 -7.16 8.15 14.66
CA LEU A 34 -7.12 9.34 13.81
C LEU A 34 -7.96 9.15 12.53
N LEU A 35 -8.00 7.96 11.94
CA LEU A 35 -8.81 7.69 10.76
C LEU A 35 -10.33 7.79 11.07
N PHE A 36 -10.77 7.23 12.20
CA PHE A 36 -12.21 7.08 12.47
C PHE A 36 -12.81 8.17 13.37
N VAL A 37 -12.11 8.62 14.41
CA VAL A 37 -12.69 9.49 15.45
C VAL A 37 -13.02 10.90 14.93
N PRO A 38 -12.10 11.62 14.25
CA PRO A 38 -12.38 12.98 13.79
C PRO A 38 -13.56 13.07 12.81
N PRO A 39 -13.66 12.24 11.75
CA PRO A 39 -14.82 12.30 10.85
C PRO A 39 -16.13 12.00 11.58
N LEU A 40 -16.17 11.00 12.46
CA LEU A 40 -17.40 10.62 13.18
C LEU A 40 -17.94 11.73 14.06
N LEU A 41 -17.06 12.46 14.76
CA LEU A 41 -17.45 13.47 15.73
C LEU A 41 -17.60 14.86 15.13
N LEU A 42 -16.77 15.22 14.15
CA LEU A 42 -16.64 16.60 13.67
C LEU A 42 -17.37 16.85 12.37
N PHE A 43 -17.57 15.83 11.51
CA PHE A 43 -18.12 16.08 10.18
C PHE A 43 -19.67 16.07 10.22
N PRO A 44 -20.31 17.17 9.80
CA PRO A 44 -21.76 17.25 9.70
C PRO A 44 -22.26 16.44 8.50
N ALA A 45 -23.50 15.97 8.60
CA ALA A 45 -24.19 15.26 7.52
C ALA A 45 -24.59 16.21 6.37
N ILE A 46 -25.03 17.40 6.75
CA ILE A 46 -25.61 18.44 5.90
C ILE A 46 -24.96 19.77 6.32
N PRO A 47 -24.59 20.65 5.38
CA PRO A 47 -24.07 21.98 5.73
C PRO A 47 -25.17 22.78 6.44
N SER A 48 -24.84 23.30 7.61
CA SER A 48 -25.74 24.05 8.50
C SER A 48 -25.36 25.53 8.62
N THR A 49 -24.11 25.87 8.32
CA THR A 49 -23.56 27.22 8.42
C THR A 49 -23.10 27.76 7.06
N THR A 50 -22.99 29.08 6.94
CA THR A 50 -22.58 29.75 5.70
C THR A 50 -21.19 29.31 5.22
N TRP A 51 -20.25 29.09 6.14
CA TRP A 51 -18.90 28.65 5.77
C TRP A 51 -18.89 27.18 5.31
N GLU A 52 -19.72 26.31 5.87
CA GLU A 52 -19.87 24.91 5.43
C GLU A 52 -20.45 24.83 4.03
N TYR A 53 -21.44 25.67 3.72
CA TYR A 53 -22.02 25.77 2.39
C TYR A 53 -20.99 26.28 1.36
N ASN A 54 -20.23 27.31 1.72
CA ASN A 54 -19.15 27.80 0.86
C ASN A 54 -18.07 26.74 0.63
N LEU A 55 -17.71 25.98 1.67
CA LEU A 55 -16.76 24.88 1.56
C LEU A 55 -17.30 23.76 0.64
N TYR A 56 -18.56 23.38 0.80
CA TYR A 56 -19.23 22.42 -0.07
C TYR A 56 -19.18 22.87 -1.54
N GLN A 57 -19.54 24.12 -1.82
CA GLN A 57 -19.47 24.70 -3.17
C GLN A 57 -18.03 24.72 -3.71
N VAL A 58 -17.03 25.07 -2.90
CA VAL A 58 -15.63 25.07 -3.32
C VAL A 58 -15.16 23.66 -3.68
N ILE A 59 -15.50 22.65 -2.88
CA ILE A 59 -15.11 21.27 -3.16
C ILE A 59 -15.78 20.75 -4.43
N GLU A 60 -17.08 21.01 -4.60
CA GLU A 60 -17.83 20.59 -5.78
C GLU A 60 -17.36 21.31 -7.06
N GLN A 61 -17.22 22.64 -7.01
CA GLN A 61 -16.94 23.45 -8.20
C GLN A 61 -15.46 23.55 -8.58
N HIS A 62 -14.54 23.56 -7.59
CA HIS A 62 -13.11 23.77 -7.86
C HIS A 62 -12.28 22.50 -7.75
N LEU A 63 -12.65 21.57 -6.87
CA LEU A 63 -11.95 20.28 -6.75
C LEU A 63 -12.59 19.19 -7.61
N TYR A 64 -13.76 19.44 -8.20
CA TYR A 64 -14.53 18.49 -8.99
C TYR A 64 -14.74 17.15 -8.27
N ILE A 65 -14.86 17.21 -6.93
CA ILE A 65 -15.14 16.03 -6.10
C ILE A 65 -16.66 15.97 -5.93
N SER A 66 -17.30 15.07 -6.66
CA SER A 66 -18.75 14.85 -6.67
C SER A 66 -19.19 13.60 -5.91
N VAL A 67 -18.25 12.93 -5.23
CA VAL A 67 -18.47 11.65 -4.56
C VAL A 67 -19.56 11.77 -3.49
N GLY A 68 -20.64 11.00 -3.65
CA GLY A 68 -21.74 10.91 -2.67
C GLY A 68 -22.78 12.02 -2.74
N ALA A 69 -22.75 12.90 -3.74
CA ALA A 69 -23.68 14.05 -3.89
C ALA A 69 -25.17 13.66 -3.95
N LYS A 70 -25.49 12.39 -4.27
CA LYS A 70 -26.87 11.87 -4.41
C LYS A 70 -27.33 10.99 -3.22
N GLY A 71 -26.53 10.87 -2.17
CA GLY A 71 -26.82 10.05 -1.00
C GLY A 71 -27.46 10.80 0.18
N PRO A 72 -27.83 10.10 1.27
CA PRO A 72 -28.40 10.73 2.46
C PRO A 72 -27.39 11.54 3.29
N LEU A 73 -26.09 11.37 3.00
CA LEU A 73 -24.97 11.97 3.73
C LEU A 73 -23.97 12.65 2.77
N PRO A 74 -24.41 13.55 1.87
CA PRO A 74 -23.58 14.01 0.75
C PRO A 74 -22.38 14.84 1.21
N PHE A 75 -22.61 15.80 2.12
CA PHE A 75 -21.52 16.64 2.63
C PHE A 75 -20.55 15.86 3.52
N PHE A 76 -21.07 14.96 4.35
CA PHE A 76 -20.24 14.06 5.14
C PHE A 76 -19.35 13.16 4.28
N THR A 77 -19.91 12.63 3.19
CA THR A 77 -19.19 11.75 2.26
C THR A 77 -18.07 12.52 1.56
N MET A 78 -18.36 13.71 1.06
CA MET A 78 -17.39 14.58 0.41
C MET A 78 -16.23 14.95 1.35
N LEU A 79 -16.52 15.39 2.59
CA LEU A 79 -15.49 15.69 3.59
C LEU A 79 -14.70 14.44 3.99
N SER A 80 -15.38 13.30 4.14
CA SER A 80 -14.73 12.03 4.46
C SER A 80 -13.79 11.59 3.34
N SER A 81 -14.19 11.71 2.08
CA SER A 81 -13.37 11.37 0.91
C SER A 81 -12.10 12.21 0.85
N LEU A 82 -12.22 13.52 1.03
CA LEU A 82 -11.07 14.42 1.11
C LEU A 82 -10.14 14.04 2.28
N TYR A 83 -10.73 13.80 3.45
CA TYR A 83 -9.99 13.44 4.66
C TYR A 83 -9.24 12.11 4.53
N THR A 84 -9.93 11.04 4.11
CA THR A 84 -9.32 9.71 3.94
C THR A 84 -8.27 9.74 2.84
N GLY A 85 -8.49 10.51 1.76
CA GLY A 85 -7.51 10.71 0.71
C GLY A 85 -6.21 11.34 1.22
N ILE A 86 -6.31 12.45 1.95
CA ILE A 86 -5.16 13.12 2.57
C ILE A 86 -4.48 12.19 3.59
N TYR A 87 -5.27 11.51 4.43
CA TYR A 87 -4.75 10.59 5.44
C TYR A 87 -3.95 9.44 4.81
N VAL A 88 -4.51 8.76 3.80
CA VAL A 88 -3.84 7.65 3.10
C VAL A 88 -2.60 8.16 2.36
N LEU A 89 -2.65 9.36 1.77
CA LEU A 89 -1.49 9.97 1.12
C LEU A 89 -0.35 10.23 2.12
N ILE A 90 -0.63 10.83 3.27
CA ILE A 90 0.36 11.09 4.33
C ILE A 90 0.95 9.79 4.84
N MET A 91 0.09 8.81 5.17
CA MET A 91 0.54 7.51 5.69
C MET A 91 1.39 6.76 4.66
N SER A 92 0.96 6.71 3.41
CA SER A 92 1.70 6.06 2.32
C SER A 92 3.04 6.76 2.06
N SER A 93 3.06 8.10 2.08
CA SER A 93 4.30 8.88 1.98
C SER A 93 5.26 8.59 3.13
N TYR A 94 4.74 8.52 4.37
CA TYR A 94 5.54 8.16 5.53
C TYR A 94 6.18 6.77 5.36
N TRP A 95 5.40 5.76 4.98
CA TRP A 95 5.91 4.41 4.72
C TRP A 95 6.92 4.38 3.58
N ALA A 96 6.68 5.12 2.49
CA ALA A 96 7.59 5.21 1.37
C ALA A 96 8.94 5.84 1.79
N ILE A 97 8.92 6.91 2.57
CA ILE A 97 10.13 7.55 3.10
C ILE A 97 10.89 6.60 4.04
N GLN A 98 10.19 5.90 4.93
CA GLN A 98 10.82 4.91 5.82
C GLN A 98 11.46 3.77 5.02
N PHE A 99 10.79 3.29 3.97
CA PHE A 99 11.32 2.27 3.08
C PHE A 99 12.60 2.74 2.36
N ILE A 100 12.60 3.95 1.81
CA ILE A 100 13.78 4.54 1.17
C ILE A 100 14.91 4.78 2.19
N ARG A 101 14.61 5.26 3.41
CA ARG A 101 15.61 5.46 4.45
C ARG A 101 16.27 4.16 4.92
N SER A 102 15.51 3.09 5.00
CA SER A 102 16.02 1.78 5.45
C SER A 102 16.81 1.04 4.36
N HIS A 103 16.40 1.13 3.10
CA HIS A 103 16.98 0.36 2.00
C HIS A 103 17.83 1.17 1.02
N GLY A 104 17.81 2.51 1.14
CA GLY A 104 18.41 3.43 0.18
C GLY A 104 17.70 3.41 -1.18
N LEU A 105 18.40 3.88 -2.21
CA LEU A 105 17.95 3.82 -3.61
C LEU A 105 18.87 2.94 -4.49
N GLY A 106 19.76 2.15 -3.87
CA GLY A 106 20.75 1.33 -4.56
C GLY A 106 20.34 -0.14 -4.72
N ARG A 107 21.31 -1.05 -4.70
CA ARG A 107 21.07 -2.50 -4.85
C ARG A 107 20.13 -3.09 -3.80
N ARG A 108 20.18 -2.58 -2.56
CA ARG A 108 19.31 -3.04 -1.46
C ARG A 108 17.84 -2.73 -1.73
N PHE A 109 17.53 -1.53 -2.23
CA PHE A 109 16.19 -1.19 -2.73
C PHE A 109 15.74 -2.16 -3.81
N GLN A 110 16.60 -2.43 -4.80
CA GLN A 110 16.29 -3.33 -5.92
C GLN A 110 15.87 -4.72 -5.45
N GLN A 111 16.61 -5.29 -4.49
CA GLN A 111 16.35 -6.63 -3.94
C GLN A 111 15.06 -6.63 -3.12
N GLN A 112 14.89 -5.68 -2.21
CA GLN A 112 13.74 -5.66 -1.32
C GLN A 112 12.43 -5.35 -2.06
N TYR A 113 12.46 -4.43 -3.02
CA TYR A 113 11.30 -4.17 -3.87
C TYR A 113 10.93 -5.40 -4.70
N TYR A 114 11.93 -6.10 -5.25
CA TYR A 114 11.71 -7.35 -5.97
C TYR A 114 11.07 -8.42 -5.09
N GLU A 115 11.59 -8.63 -3.89
CA GLU A 115 11.09 -9.62 -2.92
C GLU A 115 9.64 -9.34 -2.53
N ILE A 116 9.31 -8.08 -2.23
CA ILE A 116 7.97 -7.69 -1.78
C ILE A 116 6.94 -7.79 -2.92
N VAL A 117 7.31 -7.38 -4.14
CA VAL A 117 6.34 -7.14 -5.22
C VAL A 117 6.28 -8.28 -6.23
N PHE A 118 7.41 -8.96 -6.48
CA PHE A 118 7.53 -9.91 -7.59
C PHE A 118 7.94 -11.33 -7.17
N ASP A 119 8.58 -11.51 -6.01
CA ASP A 119 9.10 -12.82 -5.56
C ASP A 119 8.03 -13.69 -4.88
N HIS A 120 6.94 -13.91 -5.59
CA HIS A 120 5.85 -14.78 -5.14
C HIS A 120 5.80 -16.01 -6.04
N ARG A 121 6.08 -17.20 -5.49
CA ARG A 121 5.96 -18.46 -6.24
C ARG A 121 4.49 -18.86 -6.37
N SER A 122 4.05 -19.17 -7.58
CA SER A 122 2.69 -19.65 -7.81
C SER A 122 2.53 -21.08 -7.27
N LYS A 123 1.42 -21.35 -6.56
CA LYS A 123 1.07 -22.72 -6.12
C LYS A 123 0.84 -23.68 -7.29
N HIS A 124 0.58 -23.13 -8.48
CA HIS A 124 0.32 -23.89 -9.71
C HIS A 124 1.46 -23.79 -10.71
N ALA A 125 2.65 -23.35 -10.27
CA ALA A 125 3.84 -23.27 -11.09
C ALA A 125 4.14 -24.57 -11.85
N ASP A 126 3.93 -25.71 -11.19
CA ASP A 126 4.21 -27.03 -11.75
C ASP A 126 3.23 -27.41 -12.87
N LYS A 127 2.00 -26.84 -12.86
CA LYS A 127 0.98 -27.08 -13.89
C LYS A 127 1.01 -26.03 -15.01
N PHE A 128 1.39 -24.79 -14.69
CA PHE A 128 1.44 -23.68 -15.63
C PHE A 128 2.76 -22.90 -15.46
N PRO A 129 3.83 -23.29 -16.17
CA PRO A 129 5.16 -22.69 -16.03
C PRO A 129 5.19 -21.19 -16.36
N ILE A 130 4.29 -20.73 -17.24
CA ILE A 130 4.13 -19.31 -17.60
C ILE A 130 3.84 -18.45 -16.36
N LEU A 131 3.10 -18.97 -15.37
CA LEU A 131 2.79 -18.21 -14.15
C LEU A 131 4.04 -17.90 -13.32
N ASP A 132 5.10 -18.69 -13.44
CA ASP A 132 6.37 -18.47 -12.76
C ASP A 132 7.38 -17.65 -13.58
N GLN A 133 7.05 -17.29 -14.83
CA GLN A 133 7.91 -16.45 -15.64
C GLN A 133 8.00 -15.01 -15.07
N PRO A 134 9.23 -14.46 -14.90
CA PRO A 134 9.44 -13.16 -14.26
C PRO A 134 8.74 -11.99 -14.96
N ILE A 135 8.74 -12.00 -16.29
CA ILE A 135 8.12 -10.95 -17.11
C ILE A 135 6.60 -11.02 -16.93
N PHE A 136 6.03 -12.22 -17.01
CA PHE A 136 4.60 -12.43 -16.83
C PHE A 136 4.11 -11.93 -15.46
N LYS A 137 4.79 -12.28 -14.37
CA LYS A 137 4.47 -11.78 -13.02
C LYS A 137 4.48 -10.26 -12.93
N LYS A 138 5.57 -9.63 -13.40
CA LYS A 138 5.71 -8.16 -13.38
C LYS A 138 4.60 -7.48 -14.17
N THR A 139 4.26 -8.02 -15.34
CA THR A 139 3.16 -7.51 -16.17
C THR A 139 1.83 -7.66 -15.47
N CYS A 140 1.50 -8.84 -14.90
CA CYS A 140 0.24 -9.05 -14.18
C CYS A 140 0.10 -8.12 -12.97
N VAL A 141 1.15 -7.99 -12.16
CA VAL A 141 1.14 -7.09 -11.00
C VAL A 141 0.98 -5.64 -11.44
N SER A 142 1.69 -5.21 -12.49
CA SER A 142 1.55 -3.86 -13.04
C SER A 142 0.14 -3.61 -13.58
N LEU A 143 -0.43 -4.55 -14.32
CA LEU A 143 -1.80 -4.45 -14.84
C LEU A 143 -2.83 -4.37 -13.72
N LEU A 144 -2.62 -5.10 -12.60
CA LEU A 144 -3.47 -4.98 -11.42
C LEU A 144 -3.42 -3.56 -10.83
N PHE A 145 -2.22 -2.99 -10.67
CA PHE A 145 -2.09 -1.62 -10.18
C PHE A 145 -2.65 -0.57 -11.14
N ILE A 146 -2.49 -0.76 -12.47
CA ILE A 146 -3.15 0.07 -13.47
C ILE A 146 -4.67 -0.02 -13.32
N PHE A 147 -5.21 -1.23 -13.20
CA PHE A 147 -6.64 -1.46 -13.03
C PHE A 147 -7.18 -0.79 -11.76
N CYS A 148 -6.48 -0.94 -10.62
CA CYS A 148 -6.81 -0.23 -9.38
C CYS A 148 -6.79 1.30 -9.57
N PHE A 149 -5.76 1.83 -10.21
CA PHE A 149 -5.66 3.27 -10.48
C PHE A 149 -6.81 3.77 -11.36
N MET A 150 -7.18 3.01 -12.39
CA MET A 150 -8.32 3.34 -13.27
C MET A 150 -9.66 3.29 -12.52
N ILE A 151 -9.88 2.32 -11.64
CA ILE A 151 -11.06 2.30 -10.74
C ILE A 151 -11.08 3.57 -9.89
N GLY A 152 -9.93 3.97 -9.35
CA GLY A 152 -9.75 5.21 -8.62
C GLY A 152 -10.19 6.45 -9.40
N LEU A 153 -9.68 6.61 -10.62
CA LEU A 153 -10.07 7.72 -11.49
C LEU A 153 -11.56 7.67 -11.83
N PHE A 154 -12.11 6.49 -12.11
CA PHE A 154 -13.53 6.31 -12.39
C PHE A 154 -14.41 6.70 -11.18
N HIS A 155 -13.95 6.41 -9.96
CA HIS A 155 -14.63 6.78 -8.72
C HIS A 155 -14.73 8.30 -8.52
N PHE A 156 -13.72 9.06 -8.93
CA PHE A 156 -13.77 10.53 -8.89
C PHE A 156 -14.56 11.15 -10.04
N ILE A 157 -14.60 10.51 -11.22
CA ILE A 157 -15.24 11.06 -12.43
C ILE A 157 -16.74 10.74 -12.47
N ASN A 158 -17.20 9.66 -11.83
CA ASN A 158 -18.60 9.22 -11.94
C ASN A 158 -19.34 9.38 -10.61
N ASP A 159 -20.18 10.40 -10.57
CA ASP A 159 -21.05 10.77 -9.45
C ASP A 159 -22.05 9.67 -9.07
N ASP A 160 -22.40 8.79 -10.03
CA ASP A 160 -23.55 7.90 -9.96
C ASP A 160 -23.27 6.46 -9.47
N ILE A 161 -22.02 6.13 -9.15
CA ILE A 161 -21.67 4.77 -8.70
C ILE A 161 -22.43 4.40 -7.41
N SER A 162 -22.83 5.41 -6.63
CA SER A 162 -23.38 5.22 -5.28
C SER A 162 -24.85 4.81 -5.23
N PHE A 163 -25.66 5.00 -6.28
CA PHE A 163 -27.12 4.74 -6.19
C PHE A 163 -27.80 4.15 -7.43
N ALA A 164 -27.12 4.04 -8.57
CA ALA A 164 -27.71 3.56 -9.82
C ALA A 164 -27.67 2.02 -9.93
N SER A 165 -28.56 1.32 -9.22
CA SER A 165 -29.34 0.17 -9.73
C SER A 165 -29.83 -0.71 -8.58
N SER A 166 -31.04 -1.25 -8.75
CA SER A 166 -31.65 -2.36 -7.99
C SER A 166 -30.87 -3.70 -8.10
N SER A 167 -29.58 -3.64 -8.46
CA SER A 167 -28.66 -4.77 -8.50
C SER A 167 -28.16 -5.12 -7.10
N ARG A 168 -27.90 -6.42 -6.86
CA ARG A 168 -27.34 -6.95 -5.61
C ARG A 168 -26.01 -6.27 -5.20
N ARG A 169 -25.25 -5.75 -6.17
CA ARG A 169 -24.01 -4.99 -5.95
C ARG A 169 -24.28 -3.56 -5.47
N GLY A 170 -25.33 -2.91 -5.99
CA GLY A 170 -25.75 -1.58 -5.56
C GLY A 170 -26.22 -1.56 -4.11
N GLN A 171 -26.85 -2.64 -3.62
CA GLN A 171 -27.33 -2.73 -2.24
C GLN A 171 -26.22 -2.69 -1.18
N ILE A 172 -25.03 -3.22 -1.47
CA ILE A 172 -23.88 -3.15 -0.54
C ILE A 172 -23.37 -1.71 -0.45
N PHE A 173 -23.28 -1.01 -1.58
CA PHE A 173 -22.93 0.41 -1.59
C PHE A 173 -23.99 1.25 -0.89
N VAL A 174 -25.27 1.02 -1.15
CA VAL A 174 -26.37 1.67 -0.43
C VAL A 174 -26.26 1.42 1.09
N LEU A 175 -25.99 0.20 1.53
CA LEU A 175 -25.80 -0.11 2.95
C LEU A 175 -24.59 0.64 3.54
N MET A 176 -23.45 0.64 2.86
CA MET A 176 -22.24 1.33 3.33
C MET A 176 -22.45 2.86 3.40
N TYR A 177 -23.04 3.47 2.37
CA TYR A 177 -23.21 4.92 2.28
C TYR A 177 -24.42 5.46 3.08
N ASN A 178 -25.23 4.58 3.68
CA ASN A 178 -26.30 4.97 4.61
C ASN A 178 -25.84 5.20 6.05
N THR A 179 -24.59 4.85 6.40
CA THR A 179 -24.05 5.06 7.75
C THR A 179 -22.74 5.84 7.70
N LYS A 180 -22.51 6.74 8.65
CA LYS A 180 -21.25 7.50 8.74
C LYS A 180 -20.02 6.57 8.77
N LEU A 181 -20.10 5.47 9.52
CA LEU A 181 -18.99 4.51 9.59
C LEU A 181 -18.76 3.80 8.27
N GLY A 182 -19.83 3.36 7.59
CA GLY A 182 -19.72 2.70 6.29
C GLY A 182 -19.13 3.62 5.22
N VAL A 183 -19.48 4.91 5.23
CA VAL A 183 -18.85 5.94 4.37
C VAL A 183 -17.35 6.02 4.65
N ILE A 184 -16.92 6.17 5.92
CA ILE A 184 -15.48 6.25 6.23
C ILE A 184 -14.73 5.01 5.75
N VAL A 185 -15.30 3.81 5.95
CA VAL A 185 -14.68 2.55 5.50
C VAL A 185 -14.60 2.50 3.97
N ALA A 186 -15.67 2.84 3.27
CA ALA A 186 -15.72 2.83 1.81
C ALA A 186 -14.71 3.83 1.22
N GLU A 187 -14.74 5.07 1.67
CA GLU A 187 -13.83 6.12 1.23
C GLU A 187 -12.36 5.77 1.55
N PHE A 188 -12.08 5.19 2.71
CA PHE A 188 -10.74 4.69 3.03
C PHE A 188 -10.26 3.59 2.07
N LEU A 189 -11.12 2.61 1.75
CA LEU A 189 -10.77 1.54 0.81
C LEU A 189 -10.54 2.09 -0.60
N PHE A 190 -11.39 3.00 -1.07
CA PHE A 190 -11.18 3.69 -2.34
C PHE A 190 -9.88 4.51 -2.33
N SER A 191 -9.59 5.22 -1.23
CA SER A 191 -8.30 5.90 -1.04
C SER A 191 -7.10 4.98 -1.18
N LEU A 192 -7.15 3.77 -0.62
CA LEU A 192 -6.09 2.78 -0.84
C LEU A 192 -5.97 2.39 -2.32
N ILE A 193 -7.11 2.18 -3.00
CA ILE A 193 -7.18 1.75 -4.40
C ILE A 193 -6.51 2.77 -5.34
N TYR A 194 -6.65 4.08 -5.11
CA TYR A 194 -6.05 5.10 -5.99
C TYR A 194 -4.69 5.63 -5.52
N VAL A 195 -4.42 5.68 -4.21
CA VAL A 195 -3.13 6.19 -3.69
C VAL A 195 -2.02 5.15 -3.79
N ILE A 196 -2.26 3.88 -3.42
CA ILE A 196 -1.21 2.85 -3.42
C ILE A 196 -0.60 2.66 -4.83
N PRO A 197 -1.38 2.61 -5.93
CA PRO A 197 -0.79 2.51 -7.27
C PRO A 197 0.20 3.63 -7.59
N VAL A 198 -0.02 4.87 -7.12
CA VAL A 198 0.92 5.99 -7.34
C VAL A 198 2.29 5.65 -6.75
N PHE A 199 2.33 5.14 -5.52
CA PHE A 199 3.58 4.72 -4.88
C PHE A 199 4.19 3.48 -5.55
N TYR A 200 3.36 2.53 -5.99
CA TYR A 200 3.81 1.41 -6.80
C TYR A 200 4.54 1.88 -8.06
N PHE A 201 3.94 2.78 -8.85
CA PHE A 201 4.57 3.28 -10.07
C PHE A 201 5.82 4.12 -9.78
N LEU A 202 5.83 4.90 -8.71
CA LEU A 202 7.02 5.64 -8.28
C LEU A 202 8.17 4.68 -7.96
N PHE A 203 7.92 3.62 -7.20
CA PHE A 203 8.95 2.64 -6.85
C PHE A 203 9.34 1.77 -8.04
N LEU A 204 8.40 1.43 -8.92
CA LEU A 204 8.67 0.76 -10.18
C LEU A 204 9.59 1.63 -11.06
N PHE A 205 9.35 2.93 -11.14
CA PHE A 205 10.20 3.86 -11.90
C PHE A 205 11.63 3.89 -11.36
N ILE A 206 11.80 3.99 -10.03
CA ILE A 206 13.11 3.90 -9.37
C ILE A 206 13.77 2.54 -9.68
N TYR A 207 13.00 1.45 -9.58
CA TYR A 207 13.48 0.09 -9.87
C TYR A 207 13.96 -0.06 -11.31
N LEU A 208 13.26 0.53 -12.29
CA LEU A 208 13.65 0.54 -13.70
C LEU A 208 14.92 1.38 -13.93
N ILE A 209 15.02 2.57 -13.36
CA ILE A 209 16.24 3.40 -13.41
C ILE A 209 17.45 2.62 -12.87
N ASN A 210 17.27 1.90 -11.77
CA ASN A 210 18.34 1.11 -11.18
C ASN A 210 18.80 -0.04 -12.07
N ILE A 211 17.90 -0.64 -12.89
CA ILE A 211 18.30 -1.60 -13.92
C ILE A 211 19.15 -0.90 -14.98
N LEU A 212 18.73 0.27 -15.47
CA LEU A 212 19.49 1.04 -16.48
C LEU A 212 20.87 1.47 -15.98
N ARG A 213 21.00 1.78 -14.68
CA ARG A 213 22.27 2.09 -14.00
C ARG A 213 23.17 0.87 -13.77
N GLY A 214 22.74 -0.34 -14.12
CA GLY A 214 23.48 -1.58 -13.85
C GLY A 214 23.51 -1.98 -12.37
N LEU A 215 22.60 -1.45 -11.54
CA LEU A 215 22.52 -1.76 -10.11
C LEU A 215 21.78 -3.08 -9.83
N GLY A 216 21.15 -3.70 -10.84
CA GLY A 216 20.60 -5.04 -10.75
C GLY A 216 20.11 -5.57 -12.10
N ALA A 217 20.28 -6.87 -12.35
CA ALA A 217 19.96 -7.52 -13.63
C ALA A 217 18.47 -7.87 -13.83
N GLY A 218 17.56 -7.23 -13.08
CA GLY A 218 16.12 -7.46 -13.22
C GLY A 218 15.63 -8.91 -13.00
N GLN A 219 16.45 -9.85 -12.53
CA GLN A 219 16.15 -11.28 -12.35
C GLN A 219 16.82 -11.83 -11.08
N ASN A 220 16.17 -12.68 -10.28
CA ASN A 220 15.85 -14.11 -10.49
C ASN A 220 17.04 -15.05 -10.63
N THR A 221 18.07 -14.81 -9.83
CA THR A 221 18.91 -15.89 -9.30
C THR A 221 19.47 -15.39 -7.98
N PRO A 222 19.47 -16.19 -6.89
CA PRO A 222 20.45 -15.94 -5.85
C PRO A 222 21.80 -15.95 -6.56
N LEU A 223 22.61 -14.92 -6.32
CA LEU A 223 24.04 -15.02 -6.56
C LEU A 223 24.52 -16.14 -5.63
N VAL A 224 24.36 -17.40 -6.06
CA VAL A 224 25.16 -18.50 -5.58
C VAL A 224 26.55 -18.09 -6.00
N VAL A 225 27.22 -17.42 -5.08
CA VAL A 225 28.67 -17.40 -5.01
C VAL A 225 29.01 -18.88 -4.98
N LYS A 226 29.18 -19.49 -6.17
CA LYS A 226 29.93 -20.72 -6.36
C LYS A 226 31.34 -20.34 -5.93
N GLN A 227 31.55 -20.31 -4.61
CA GLN A 227 32.86 -20.27 -4.02
C GLN A 227 33.62 -21.38 -4.72
N ARG A 228 34.69 -20.96 -5.38
CA ARG A 228 35.76 -21.78 -5.92
C ARG A 228 36.12 -22.91 -4.95
N ARG A 229 35.41 -24.03 -5.00
CA ARG A 229 35.70 -25.27 -4.25
C ARG A 229 35.86 -26.48 -5.16
N LYS A 230 36.29 -26.26 -6.40
CA LYS A 230 36.70 -27.34 -7.32
C LYS A 230 38.09 -27.21 -7.92
N LYS A 231 38.87 -26.19 -7.55
CA LYS A 231 40.28 -26.07 -7.99
C LYS A 231 41.34 -26.28 -6.89
N GLN A 232 40.92 -26.55 -5.65
CA GLN A 232 41.83 -26.75 -4.51
C GLN A 232 41.81 -28.16 -3.91
N GLN A 233 41.05 -29.09 -4.50
CA GLN A 233 40.89 -30.47 -4.00
C GLN A 233 41.35 -31.55 -5.01
N ARG A 234 42.13 -31.18 -6.03
CA ARG A 234 42.85 -32.13 -6.92
C ARG A 234 44.35 -31.89 -7.02
N ASN A 235 44.89 -30.96 -6.21
CA ASN A 235 46.34 -30.77 -6.02
C ASN A 235 46.79 -31.21 -4.62
N LEU A 236 46.04 -32.12 -4.00
CA LEU A 236 46.38 -32.77 -2.73
C LEU A 236 46.17 -34.27 -2.89
N ASP A 237 46.91 -34.85 -3.84
CA ASP A 237 47.46 -36.20 -3.68
C ASP A 237 48.97 -36.06 -3.97
N PRO A 238 49.81 -35.98 -2.92
CA PRO A 238 51.22 -36.28 -3.03
C PRO A 238 51.45 -37.78 -2.75
N GLN A 239 52.26 -38.38 -3.63
CA GLN A 239 52.91 -39.70 -3.55
C GLN A 239 52.12 -40.90 -4.07
#